data_AF-A0A941HYI0-F1
#
_entry.id   AF-A0A941HYI0-F1
#
_cell.length_a   1.000
_cell.length_b   1.000
_cell.length_c   1.000
_cell.angle_alpha   90.00
_cell.angle_beta   90.00
_cell.angle_gamma   90.00
#
_symmetry.space_group_name_H-M   'P 1'
#
loop_
_entity.id
_entity.type
_entity.pdbx_description
1 polymer ?
#
loop_
_entity_poly.entity_id
_entity_poly.type
_entity_poly.pdbx_seq_one_letter_code
_entity_poly.pdbx_strand_id
1 'polypeptide(L)'
;MMAIRLRGRAAVIQRLRRLRTEPLCRDCAANGRIREATVPDHIVPLTKGGSDEDSNIRCLCADCHQDRTAEQFGLRRTVSTSLDGWPSR
;
A
#
# COMPACT_ATOMS: atom_id res chain seq x y z
N MET A 1 8.39 -2.29 -20.91
CA MET A 1 9.54 -2.91 -20.21
C MET A 1 9.14 -3.10 -18.76
N MET A 2 9.14 -4.34 -18.23
CA MET A 2 8.73 -4.59 -16.84
C MET A 2 9.81 -4.10 -15.88
N ALA A 3 9.44 -3.32 -14.87
CA ALA A 3 10.39 -2.86 -13.85
C ALA A 3 11.02 -4.03 -13.10
N ILE A 4 12.34 -3.98 -12.89
CA ILE A 4 13.08 -4.97 -12.10
C ILE A 4 12.61 -4.87 -10.64
N ARG A 5 12.16 -6.00 -10.08
CA ARG A 5 11.75 -6.06 -8.66
C ARG A 5 12.94 -6.36 -7.78
N LEU A 6 13.21 -5.50 -6.80
CA LEU A 6 14.13 -5.81 -5.71
C LEU A 6 13.62 -7.02 -4.90
N ARG A 7 14.55 -7.84 -4.41
CA ARG A 7 14.23 -9.03 -3.60
C ARG A 7 15.18 -9.16 -2.40
N GLY A 8 14.82 -10.04 -1.48
CA GLY A 8 15.65 -10.40 -0.33
C GLY A 8 16.06 -9.19 0.52
N ARG A 9 17.33 -9.18 0.97
CA ARG A 9 17.88 -8.13 1.84
C ARG A 9 17.74 -6.73 1.25
N ALA A 10 17.96 -6.56 -0.05
CA ALA A 10 17.85 -5.26 -0.71
C ALA A 10 16.41 -4.70 -0.64
N ALA A 11 15.40 -5.54 -0.87
CA ALA A 11 14.00 -5.15 -0.74
C ALA A 11 13.63 -4.78 0.71
N VAL A 12 14.14 -5.53 1.70
CA VAL A 12 13.92 -5.24 3.12
C VAL A 12 14.50 -3.88 3.51
N ILE A 13 15.74 -3.60 3.08
CA ILE A 13 16.40 -2.31 3.32
C ILE A 13 15.60 -1.18 2.69
N GLN A 14 15.19 -1.31 1.42
CA GLN A 14 14.41 -0.30 0.72
C GLN A 14 13.06 -0.04 1.41
N ARG A 15 12.37 -1.09 1.83
CA ARG A 15 11.10 -1.00 2.56
C ARG A 15 11.28 -0.23 3.88
N LEU A 16 12.29 -0.58 4.68
CA LEU A 16 12.55 0.09 5.95
C LEU A 16 12.93 1.56 5.76
N ARG A 17 13.72 1.85 4.73
CA ARG A 17 14.11 3.22 4.38
C ARG A 17 12.89 4.07 4.02
N ARG A 18 11.97 3.56 3.20
CA ARG A 18 10.72 4.25 2.82
C ARG A 18 9.83 4.54 4.02
N LEU A 19 9.58 3.54 4.87
CA LEU A 19 8.76 3.72 6.07
C LEU A 19 9.40 4.66 7.11
N ARG A 20 10.73 4.74 7.18
CA ARG A 20 11.40 5.73 8.04
C ARG A 20 11.30 7.15 7.49
N THR A 21 11.38 7.31 6.16
CA THR A 21 11.25 8.62 5.50
C THR A 21 9.82 9.16 5.59
N GLU A 22 8.83 8.29 5.46
CA GLU A 22 7.41 8.64 5.54
C GLU A 22 6.71 7.74 6.58
N PRO A 23 6.85 8.04 7.88
CA PRO A 23 6.36 7.19 8.96
C PRO A 23 4.85 7.25 9.18
N LEU A 24 4.19 8.27 8.61
CA LEU A 24 2.74 8.44 8.71
C LEU A 24 2.07 8.06 7.39
N CYS A 25 0.88 7.48 7.49
CA CYS A 25 0.06 7.14 6.34
C CYS A 25 -0.31 8.41 5.56
N ARG A 26 0.15 8.51 4.31
CA ARG A 26 -0.08 9.68 3.43
C ARG A 26 -1.57 10.01 3.29
N ASP A 27 -2.41 9.00 3.07
CA ASP A 27 -3.86 9.18 2.91
C ASP A 27 -4.54 9.61 4.22
N CYS A 28 -4.14 9.06 5.36
CA CYS A 28 -4.69 9.49 6.65
C CYS A 28 -4.27 10.94 6.95
N ALA A 29 -3.00 11.28 6.74
CA ALA A 29 -2.48 12.63 6.96
C ALA A 29 -3.21 13.67 6.08
N ALA A 30 -3.46 13.35 4.80
CA ALA A 30 -4.24 14.19 3.90
C ALA A 30 -5.69 14.42 4.38
N ASN A 31 -6.24 13.49 5.19
CA ASN A 31 -7.56 13.59 5.81
C ASN A 31 -7.51 14.12 7.26
N GLY A 32 -6.39 14.69 7.70
CA GLY A 32 -6.23 15.22 9.06
C GLY A 32 -6.15 14.16 10.17
N ARG A 33 -5.88 12.89 9.82
CA ARG A 33 -5.76 11.77 10.75
C ARG A 33 -4.30 11.37 10.92
N ILE A 34 -3.87 11.13 12.16
CA ILE A 34 -2.53 10.62 12.45
C ILE A 34 -2.61 9.10 12.58
N ARG A 35 -1.95 8.38 11.65
CA ARG A 35 -1.84 6.92 11.68
C ARG A 35 -0.50 6.49 11.12
N GLU A 36 0.13 5.50 11.74
CA GLU A 36 1.40 4.93 11.27
C GLU A 36 1.26 4.32 9.87
N ALA A 37 2.26 4.54 9.02
CA ALA A 37 2.41 3.82 7.77
C ALA A 37 3.08 2.47 8.00
N THR A 38 2.48 1.42 7.47
CA THR A 38 2.97 0.04 7.61
C THR A 38 3.37 -0.58 6.28
N VAL A 39 2.96 -0.01 5.15
CA VAL A 39 3.20 -0.57 3.81
C VAL A 39 3.55 0.54 2.81
N PRO A 40 4.72 0.48 2.14
CA PRO A 40 4.98 1.28 0.95
C PRO A 40 4.17 0.73 -0.23
N ASP A 41 3.39 1.59 -0.87
CA ASP A 41 2.54 1.33 -2.03
C ASP A 41 3.06 2.03 -3.27
N HIS A 42 3.04 1.36 -4.41
CA HIS A 42 3.33 1.97 -5.71
C HIS A 42 2.11 2.78 -6.16
N ILE A 43 2.26 4.10 -6.36
CA ILE A 43 1.16 4.99 -6.80
C ILE A 43 0.58 4.49 -8.13
N VAL A 44 1.46 4.24 -9.10
CA VAL A 44 1.17 3.46 -10.30
C VAL A 44 1.75 2.05 -10.11
N PRO A 45 0.93 0.98 -10.14
CA PRO A 45 1.43 -0.38 -9.95
C PRO A 45 2.49 -0.77 -10.98
N LEU A 46 3.48 -1.57 -10.55
CA LEU A 46 4.51 -2.10 -11.46
C LEU A 46 3.92 -2.88 -12.65
N THR A 47 2.81 -3.59 -12.43
CA THR A 47 2.08 -4.33 -13.48
C THR A 47 1.39 -3.42 -14.49
N LYS A 48 1.16 -2.15 -14.13
CA LYS A 48 0.61 -1.11 -14.99
C LYS A 48 1.68 -0.15 -15.53
N GLY A 49 2.95 -0.53 -15.46
CA GLY A 49 4.07 0.25 -15.99
C GLY A 49 4.67 1.27 -15.02
N GLY A 50 4.31 1.24 -13.73
CA GLY A 50 4.96 2.06 -12.72
C GLY A 50 6.41 1.67 -12.45
N SER A 51 7.19 2.63 -11.95
CA SER A 51 8.59 2.43 -11.52
C SER A 51 8.66 2.04 -10.04
N ASP A 52 9.79 1.45 -9.62
CA ASP A 52 10.11 1.26 -8.19
C ASP A 52 10.92 2.43 -7.61
N GLU A 53 10.80 3.62 -8.19
CA GLU A 53 11.44 4.85 -7.70
C GLU A 53 10.62 5.48 -6.58
N ASP A 54 11.26 6.23 -5.69
CA ASP A 54 10.57 6.81 -4.53
C ASP A 54 9.52 7.86 -4.90
N SER A 55 9.65 8.49 -6.08
CA SER A 55 8.63 9.37 -6.66
C SER A 55 7.30 8.65 -6.93
N ASN A 56 7.34 7.34 -7.21
CA ASN A 56 6.17 6.50 -7.43
C ASN A 56 5.73 5.77 -6.16
N ILE A 57 6.18 6.18 -4.97
CA ILE A 57 5.88 5.51 -3.71
C ILE A 57 5.11 6.43 -2.77
N ARG A 58 4.13 5.84 -2.07
CA ARG A 58 3.48 6.41 -0.89
C ARG A 58 3.48 5.40 0.25
N CYS A 59 3.73 5.84 1.47
CA CYS A 59 3.62 4.97 2.63
C CYS A 59 2.21 5.07 3.24
N LEU A 60 1.55 3.93 3.43
CA LEU A 60 0.16 3.83 3.86
C LEU A 60 0.01 2.90 5.06
N CYS A 61 -1.04 3.12 5.85
CA CYS A 61 -1.53 2.11 6.79
C CYS A 61 -2.18 0.94 6.04
N ALA A 62 -2.37 -0.20 6.71
CA ALA A 62 -2.94 -1.40 6.10
C ALA A 62 -4.31 -1.18 5.44
N ASP A 63 -5.20 -0.40 6.07
CA ASP A 63 -6.55 -0.19 5.54
C ASP A 63 -6.53 0.68 4.27
N CYS A 64 -5.84 1.83 4.31
CA CYS A 64 -5.69 2.67 3.11
C CYS A 64 -4.97 1.92 1.99
N HIS A 65 -3.98 1.09 2.30
CA HIS A 65 -3.31 0.26 1.30
C HIS A 65 -4.30 -0.71 0.62
N GLN A 66 -5.21 -1.35 1.37
CA GLN A 66 -6.25 -2.20 0.80
C GLN A 66 -7.21 -1.40 -0.10
N ASP A 67 -7.65 -0.22 0.34
CA ASP A 67 -8.53 0.64 -0.44
C ASP A 67 -7.86 1.07 -1.76
N ARG A 68 -6.57 1.43 -1.72
CA ARG A 68 -5.79 1.78 -2.92
C ARG A 68 -5.55 0.60 -3.84
N THR A 69 -5.30 -0.58 -3.29
CA THR A 69 -5.18 -1.81 -4.09
C THR A 69 -6.49 -2.07 -4.83
N ALA A 70 -7.64 -1.94 -4.14
CA ALA A 70 -8.95 -2.13 -4.74
C ALA A 70 -9.20 -1.13 -5.89
N GLU A 71 -8.91 0.15 -5.67
CA GLU A 71 -9.00 1.21 -6.69
C GLU A 71 -8.09 0.93 -7.89
N GLN A 72 -6.81 0.62 -7.64
CA GLN A 72 -5.81 0.38 -8.68
C GLN A 72 -6.14 -0.81 -9.57
N PHE A 73 -6.81 -1.83 -9.05
CA PHE A 73 -7.10 -3.06 -9.79
C PHE A 73 -8.60 -3.24 -10.11
N GLY A 74 -9.44 -2.25 -9.81
CA GLY A 74 -10.89 -2.31 -10.05
C GLY A 74 -11.58 -3.42 -9.26
N LEU A 75 -11.06 -3.76 -8.08
CA LEU A 75 -11.61 -4.82 -7.23
C LEU A 75 -12.71 -4.25 -6.33
N ARG A 76 -13.75 -5.04 -6.08
CA ARG A 76 -14.73 -4.72 -5.03
C ARG A 76 -14.20 -5.23 -3.69
N ARG A 77 -14.13 -4.34 -2.70
CA ARG A 77 -13.83 -4.74 -1.32
C ARG A 77 -14.90 -5.74 -0.85
N THR A 78 -14.45 -6.94 -0.48
CA THR A 78 -15.31 -7.99 0.06
C THR A 78 -15.13 -8.02 1.57
N VAL A 79 -16.24 -7.96 2.31
CA VAL A 79 -16.24 -8.16 3.76
C VAL A 79 -16.17 -9.66 4.04
N SER A 80 -15.42 -10.07 5.06
CA SER A 80 -15.51 -11.46 5.53
C SER A 80 -16.92 -11.71 6.04
N THR A 81 -17.52 -12.84 5.69
CA THR A 81 -18.80 -13.28 6.27
C THR A 81 -18.53 -14.36 7.31
N SER A 82 -19.20 -14.28 8.45
CA SER A 82 -19.19 -15.35 9.46
C SER A 82 -20.09 -16.52 9.04
N LEU A 83 -20.04 -17.61 9.82
CA LEU A 83 -20.80 -18.84 9.54
C LEU A 83 -22.32 -18.63 9.54
N ASP A 84 -22.80 -17.57 10.19
CA ASP A 84 -24.19 -17.12 10.22
C ASP A 84 -24.57 -16.22 9.03
N GLY A 85 -23.64 -15.93 8.12
CA GLY A 85 -23.87 -15.13 6.93
C GLY A 85 -23.79 -13.61 7.13
N TRP A 86 -23.49 -13.15 8.35
CA TRP A 86 -23.33 -11.73 8.65
C TRP A 86 -21.90 -11.24 8.34
N PRO A 87 -21.71 -9.96 7.96
CA PRO A 87 -20.38 -9.37 7.82
C PRO A 87 -19.62 -9.42 9.17
N SER A 88 -18.43 -10.02 9.17
CA SER A 88 -17.61 -10.25 10.37
C SER A 88 -16.49 -9.23 10.59
N ARG A 89 -16.53 -8.08 9.88
CA ARG A 89 -15.71 -6.90 10.13
C ARG A 89 -16.27 -5.66 9.47
#